data_AF-A0A2E5R7P6-F1
#
_entry.id   AF-A0A2E5R7P6-F1
#
_cell.length_a   1.000
_cell.length_b   1.000
_cell.length_c   1.000
_cell.angle_alpha   90.00
_cell.angle_beta   90.00
_cell.angle_gamma   90.00
#
_symmetry.space_group_name_H-M   'P 1'
#
loop_
_entity.id
_entity.type
_entity.pdbx_description
1 polymer ?
#
loop_
_entity_poly.entity_id
_entity_poly.type
_entity_poly.pdbx_seq_one_letter_code
_entity_poly.pdbx_strand_id
1 'polypeptide(L)' 'MDKIKKFIMQNKVTHKFSTCQWPYGDPQEKDFYFCGAKPLDSKPYCQEHCQVAYIDEKELKRQKDAIKHKKIAA' A
#
# COMPACT_ATOMS: atom_id res chain seq x y z
N MET A 1 10.58 -9.42 -30.08
CA MET A 1 10.15 -9.42 -28.65
C MET A 1 9.11 -8.32 -28.40
N ASP A 2 8.10 -8.19 -29.28
CA ASP A 2 7.40 -6.89 -29.44
C ASP A 2 5.89 -6.95 -29.20
N LYS A 3 5.25 -8.11 -29.36
CA LYS A 3 3.80 -8.25 -29.12
C LYS A 3 3.45 -8.35 -27.64
N ILE A 4 4.24 -9.08 -26.86
CA ILE A 4 4.01 -9.29 -25.42
C ILE A 4 4.18 -7.98 -24.65
N LYS A 5 5.25 -7.21 -24.93
CA LYS A 5 5.47 -5.90 -24.30
C LYS A 5 4.34 -4.92 -24.59
N LYS A 6 3.84 -4.90 -25.83
CA LYS A 6 2.71 -4.06 -26.25
C LYS A 6 1.41 -4.46 -25.54
N PHE A 7 1.14 -5.76 -25.41
CA PHE A 7 -0.02 -6.28 -24.69
C PHE A 7 0.01 -5.92 -23.19
N ILE A 8 1.17 -6.07 -22.54
CA ILE A 8 1.35 -5.69 -21.13
C ILE A 8 1.14 -4.18 -20.94
N MET A 9 1.63 -3.36 -21.86
CA MET A 9 1.46 -1.90 -21.79
C MET A 9 0.00 -1.46 -22.02
N GLN A 10 -0.69 -2.10 -22.97
CA GLN A 10 -2.10 -1.82 -23.29
C GLN A 10 -3.08 -2.30 -22.21
N ASN A 11 -2.72 -3.35 -21.46
CA ASN A 11 -3.52 -3.87 -20.35
C ASN A 11 -2.99 -3.46 -18.97
N LYS A 12 -2.09 -2.47 -18.91
CA LYS A 12 -1.61 -1.94 -17.63
C LYS A 12 -2.72 -1.08 -17.02
N VAL A 13 -3.46 -1.65 -16.08
CA VAL A 13 -4.42 -0.90 -15.26
C VAL A 13 -3.64 0.08 -14.39
N THR A 14 -3.51 1.33 -14.86
CA THR A 14 -2.88 2.41 -14.10
C THR A 14 -3.98 3.17 -13.37
N HIS A 15 -4.34 2.71 -12.17
CA HIS A 15 -5.23 3.48 -11.31
C HIS A 15 -4.50 4.74 -10.84
N LYS A 16 -4.83 5.88 -11.44
CA LYS A 16 -4.35 7.20 -11.01
C LYS A 16 -5.37 7.81 -10.05
N PHE A 17 -4.95 8.07 -8.83
CA PHE A 17 -5.76 8.73 -7.81
C PHE A 17 -5.41 10.21 -7.76
N SER A 18 -6.42 11.07 -7.70
CA SER A 18 -6.25 12.52 -7.50
C SER A 18 -6.09 12.89 -6.02
N THR A 19 -6.66 12.08 -5.13
CA THR A 19 -6.69 12.28 -3.68
C THR A 19 -6.38 10.98 -2.93
N CYS A 20 -5.87 11.12 -1.70
CA CYS A 20 -5.54 10.02 -0.82
C CYS A 20 -6.79 9.23 -0.43
N GLN A 21 -6.78 7.92 -0.70
CA GLN A 21 -7.88 6.99 -0.48
C GLN A 21 -7.84 6.30 0.89
N TRP A 22 -7.17 6.91 1.88
CA TRP A 22 -7.12 6.35 3.23
C TRP A 22 -8.46 6.55 3.94
N PRO A 23 -9.12 5.48 4.41
CA PRO A 23 -10.43 5.58 5.04
C PRO A 23 -10.33 6.06 6.49
N TYR A 24 -11.29 6.88 6.90
CA TYR A 24 -11.59 7.21 8.28
C TYR A 24 -13.00 6.73 8.61
N GLY A 25 -13.15 5.98 9.70
CA GLY A 25 -14.42 5.41 10.14
C GLY A 25 -14.82 4.12 9.41
N ASP A 26 -16.01 3.61 9.74
CA ASP A 26 -16.62 2.46 9.05
C ASP A 26 -17.45 2.93 7.84
N PRO A 27 -17.35 2.29 6.66
CA PRO A 27 -18.14 2.66 5.48
C PRO A 27 -19.67 2.68 5.67
N GLN A 28 -20.19 2.04 6.72
CA GLN A 28 -21.63 2.04 7.06
C GLN A 28 -22.02 3.21 7.96
N GLU A 29 -21.06 3.98 8.47
CA GLU A 29 -21.29 5.14 9.32
C GLU A 29 -21.38 6.43 8.49
N LYS A 30 -22.22 7.36 8.96
CA LYS A 30 -22.44 8.67 8.31
C LYS A 30 -21.18 9.55 8.25
N ASP A 31 -20.23 9.30 9.15
CA ASP A 31 -19.02 10.09 9.30
C ASP A 31 -17.83 9.44 8.57
N PHE A 32 -18.09 8.49 7.66
CA PHE A 32 -17.07 7.90 6.80
C PHE A 32 -16.55 8.90 5.76
N TYR A 33 -15.22 9.04 5.67
CA TYR A 33 -14.59 9.84 4.62
C TYR A 33 -13.18 9.35 4.28
N PHE A 34 -12.65 9.83 3.15
CA PHE A 34 -11.25 9.61 2.77
C PHE A 34 -10.40 10.83 3.07
N CYS A 35 -9.12 10.61 3.38
CA CYS A 35 -8.15 11.66 3.73
C CYS A 35 -8.11 12.87 2.79
N GLY A 36 -8.23 12.68 1.47
CA GLY A 36 -8.31 13.80 0.54
C GLY A 36 -6.98 14.50 0.19
N ALA A 37 -5.91 14.28 0.96
CA ALA A 37 -4.57 14.83 0.69
C ALA A 37 -3.99 14.36 -0.66
N LYS A 38 -2.97 15.03 -1.18
CA LYS A 38 -2.33 14.63 -2.44
C LYS A 38 -1.66 13.25 -2.30
N PRO A 39 -2.00 12.26 -3.15
CA PRO A 39 -1.37 10.95 -3.12
C PRO A 39 0.05 11.00 -3.71
N LEU A 40 0.87 10.01 -3.34
CA LEU A 40 2.15 9.78 -4.00
C LEU A 40 1.94 9.20 -5.41
N ASP A 41 2.90 9.44 -6.30
CA ASP A 41 2.81 8.95 -7.68
C ASP A 41 2.67 7.43 -7.73
N SER A 42 1.71 6.96 -8.52
CA SER A 42 1.37 5.53 -8.67
C SER A 42 0.93 4.84 -7.36
N LYS A 43 0.57 5.60 -6.32
CA LYS A 43 0.06 5.09 -5.04
C LYS A 43 -1.33 5.68 -4.77
N PRO A 44 -2.19 4.98 -4.03
CA PRO A 44 -3.50 5.50 -3.63
C PRO A 44 -3.45 6.44 -2.42
N TYR A 45 -2.33 6.52 -1.71
CA TYR A 45 -2.22 7.20 -0.42
C TYR A 45 -1.19 8.35 -0.45
N CYS A 46 -1.37 9.35 0.43
CA CYS A 46 -0.37 10.37 0.70
C CYS A 46 0.85 9.78 1.41
N GLN A 47 1.89 10.59 1.65
CA GLN A 47 3.12 10.11 2.28
C GLN A 47 2.89 9.47 3.66
N GLU A 48 2.12 10.14 4.52
CA GLU A 48 1.80 9.65 5.87
C GLU A 48 1.10 8.29 5.81
N HIS A 49 0.00 8.21 5.07
CA HIS A 49 -0.76 6.97 4.96
C HIS A 49 -0.01 5.87 4.19
N CYS A 50 0.95 6.18 3.33
CA CYS A 50 1.85 5.17 2.77
C CYS A 50 2.74 4.53 3.84
N GLN A 51 3.23 5.30 4.83
CA GLN A 51 4.05 4.77 5.92
C GLN A 51 3.26 3.80 6.81
N VAL A 52 1.94 4.02 6.94
CA VAL A 52 1.04 3.12 7.67
C VAL A 52 0.66 1.90 6.83
N ALA A 53 0.31 2.10 5.55
CA ALA A 53 -0.18 1.04 4.67
C ALA A 53 0.90 0.01 4.28
N TYR A 54 2.14 0.47 4.09
CA TYR A 54 3.20 -0.36 3.52
C TYR A 54 4.28 -0.63 4.57
N ILE A 55 4.51 -1.91 4.84
CA ILE A 55 5.62 -2.37 5.68
C ILE A 55 6.84 -2.56 4.79
N ASP A 56 8.00 -2.10 5.26
CA ASP A 56 9.28 -2.38 4.60
C ASP A 56 9.61 -3.89 4.70
N GLU A 57 9.94 -4.52 3.57
CA GLU A 57 10.22 -5.96 3.52
C GLU A 57 11.40 -6.39 4.40
N LYS A 58 12.43 -5.55 4.53
CA LYS A 58 13.57 -5.81 5.42
C LYS A 58 13.15 -5.75 6.87
N GLU A 59 12.28 -4.80 7.20
CA GLU A 59 11.73 -4.68 8.54
C GLU A 59 10.85 -5.89 8.89
N LEU A 60 9.97 -6.31 7.98
CA LEU A 60 9.19 -7.54 8.12
C LEU A 60 10.09 -8.77 8.31
N LYS A 61 11.20 -8.85 7.57
CA LYS A 61 12.16 -9.95 7.69
C LYS A 61 12.83 -9.97 9.06
N ARG A 62 13.29 -8.82 9.57
CA ARG A 62 13.86 -8.70 10.91
C ARG A 62 12.88 -9.11 12.00
N GLN A 63 11.62 -8.67 11.91
CA GLN A 63 10.58 -9.05 12.88
C GLN A 63 10.34 -10.57 12.89
N LYS A 64 10.27 -11.20 11.71
CA LYS A 64 10.16 -12.67 11.59
C LYS A 64 11.36 -13.39 12.20
N ASP A 65 12.57 -12.90 11.92
CA ASP A 65 13.80 -13.50 12.43
C ASP A 65 13.90 -13.34 13.96
N ALA A 66 13.49 -12.20 14.51
CA ALA A 66 13.42 -11.97 15.96
C ALA A 66 12.39 -12.89 16.66
N ILE A 67 11.20 -13.05 16.08
CA ILE A 67 10.18 -13.98 16.59
C ILE A 67 10.71 -15.43 16.58
N LYS A 68 11.40 -15.83 15.51
CA LYS A 68 12.01 -17.17 15.41
C LYS A 68 13.06 -17.37 16.51
N HIS A 69 13.94 -16.39 16.72
CA HIS A 69 14.95 -16.46 17.78
C HIS A 69 14.33 -16.63 19.17
N LYS A 70 13.26 -15.89 19.47
CA LYS A 70 12.55 -15.99 20.76
C LYS A 70 11.95 -17.38 21.00
N LYS A 71 11.47 -18.06 19.95
CA LYS A 71 10.90 -19.42 20.05
C LYS A 71 11.96 -20.52 20.24
N ILE A 72 13.19 -20.29 19.80
CA ILE A 72 14.30 -21.25 19.99
C ILE A 72 14.86 -21.12 21.41
N ALA A 73 14.80 -19.92 21.99
CA ALA A 73 15.31 -19.62 23.32
C ALA A 73 14.32 -19.91 24.46
N ALA A 74 13.07 -20.29 24.15
CA ALA A 74 12.04 -20.69 25.12
C ALA A 74 11.90 -22.21 25.14
#